data_AF-A0A9X8YMJ8-F1
#
_entry.id   AF-A0A9X8YMJ8-F1
#
_cell.length_a   1.000
_cell.length_b   1.000
_cell.length_c   1.000
_cell.angle_alpha   90.00
_cell.angle_beta   90.00
_cell.angle_gamma   90.00
#
_symmetry.space_group_name_H-M   'P 1'
#
loop_
_entity.id
_entity.type
_entity.pdbx_description
1 polymer ?
#
loop_
_entity_poly.entity_id
_entity_poly.type
_entity_poly.pdbx_seq_one_letter_code
_entity_poly.pdbx_strand_id
1 'polypeptide(L)'
;GGIISPQQWLGIDKFAQESTLYGSIRITNRQTFQFHGILKGNVKPVHQLLNRLGLDALATANDVNRNVLCTSNPVESELHQEAYEWAKKISEHLLPRTRAYAEVWLDQEKVATTDEEPILGPTYLPRKFKTTVVIPPQN
;
A
#
# COMPACT_ATOMS: atom_id res chain seq x y z
N GLY A 1 -6.48 5.77 -2.17
CA GLY A 1 -6.99 6.54 -3.33
C GLY A 1 -5.92 7.00 -4.32
N GLY A 2 -4.85 6.22 -4.56
CA GLY A 2 -3.97 6.46 -5.71
C GLY A 2 -3.06 7.69 -5.70
N ILE A 3 -3.03 8.48 -4.63
CA ILE A 3 -2.16 9.65 -4.53
C ILE A 3 -0.72 9.19 -4.28
N ILE A 4 0.20 9.72 -5.10
CA ILE A 4 1.65 9.53 -4.98
C ILE A 4 2.32 10.87 -5.28
N SER A 5 3.33 11.26 -4.49
CA SER A 5 4.07 12.49 -4.73
C SER A 5 5.07 12.35 -5.89
N PRO A 6 5.48 13.45 -6.54
CA PRO A 6 6.53 13.39 -7.57
C PRO A 6 7.83 12.74 -7.07
N GLN A 7 8.23 13.00 -5.81
CA GLN A 7 9.42 12.42 -5.21
C GLN A 7 9.29 10.91 -5.02
N GLN A 8 8.13 10.45 -4.56
CA GLN A 8 7.83 9.02 -4.46
C GLN A 8 7.85 8.36 -5.85
N TRP A 9 7.26 9.02 -6.85
CA TRP A 9 7.24 8.53 -8.24
C TRP A 9 8.66 8.35 -8.80
N LEU A 10 9.53 9.37 -8.66
CA LEU A 10 10.92 9.29 -9.11
C LEU A 10 11.69 8.17 -8.38
N GLY A 11 11.42 7.95 -7.10
CA GLY A 11 12.02 6.86 -6.33
C GLY A 11 11.63 5.47 -6.85
N ILE A 12 10.34 5.26 -7.16
CA ILE A 12 9.87 3.97 -7.69
C ILE A 12 10.30 3.75 -9.15
N ASP A 13 10.37 4.81 -9.96
CA ASP A 13 10.81 4.75 -11.35
C ASP A 13 12.27 4.32 -11.46
N LYS A 14 13.15 4.96 -10.67
CA LYS A 14 14.55 4.56 -10.57
C LYS A 14 14.71 3.08 -10.20
N PHE A 15 13.98 2.62 -9.18
CA PHE A 15 14.03 1.22 -8.76
C PHE A 15 13.54 0.26 -9.85
N ALA A 16 12.46 0.60 -10.56
CA ALA A 16 11.96 -0.21 -11.66
C ALA A 16 13.06 -0.47 -12.69
N GLN A 17 13.74 0.59 -13.12
CA GLN A 17 14.77 0.55 -14.15
C GLN A 17 16.03 -0.20 -13.69
N GLU A 18 16.48 0.03 -12.46
CA GLU A 18 17.77 -0.49 -11.98
C GLU A 18 17.69 -1.88 -11.35
N SER A 19 16.55 -2.25 -10.76
CA SER A 19 16.45 -3.38 -9.83
C SER A 19 15.39 -4.43 -10.20
N THR A 20 14.79 -4.31 -11.38
CA THR A 20 13.79 -5.26 -11.89
C THR A 20 14.12 -5.72 -13.31
N LEU A 21 13.79 -6.97 -13.65
CA LEU A 21 14.07 -7.54 -14.98
C LEU A 21 13.32 -6.84 -16.12
N TYR A 22 12.14 -6.26 -15.83
CA TYR A 22 11.26 -5.70 -16.85
C TYR A 22 11.37 -4.18 -16.99
N GLY A 23 12.07 -3.48 -16.09
CA GLY A 23 12.29 -2.03 -16.21
C GLY A 23 11.01 -1.18 -16.22
N SER A 24 9.89 -1.70 -15.70
CA SER A 24 8.57 -1.08 -15.90
C SER A 24 7.75 -0.95 -14.63
N ILE A 25 6.89 0.08 -14.61
CA ILE A 25 5.88 0.32 -13.58
C ILE A 25 4.50 -0.01 -14.17
N ARG A 26 3.81 -0.98 -13.57
CA ARG A 26 2.41 -1.28 -13.93
C ARG A 26 1.46 -0.57 -12.96
N ILE A 27 0.84 0.52 -13.41
CA ILE A 27 -0.28 1.16 -12.69
C ILE A 27 -1.49 0.24 -12.76
N THR A 28 -2.10 -0.15 -11.64
CA THR A 28 -3.21 -1.11 -11.56
C THR A 28 -4.58 -0.45 -11.60
N ASN A 29 -5.62 -1.23 -11.89
CA ASN A 29 -7.03 -0.79 -11.78
C ASN A 29 -7.52 -0.59 -10.33
N ARG A 30 -6.64 -0.79 -9.35
CA ARG A 30 -6.90 -0.47 -7.94
C ARG A 30 -6.00 0.64 -7.44
N GLN A 31 -5.66 1.61 -8.29
CA GLN A 31 -5.00 2.86 -7.89
C GLN A 31 -3.72 2.63 -7.06
N THR A 32 -2.89 1.70 -7.52
CA THR A 32 -1.57 1.41 -6.96
C THR A 32 -0.66 0.94 -8.09
N PHE A 33 0.62 0.70 -7.83
CA PHE A 33 1.58 0.22 -8.82
C PHE A 33 2.07 -1.20 -8.50
N GLN A 34 2.66 -1.84 -9.50
CA GLN A 34 3.33 -3.13 -9.39
C GLN A 34 4.67 -3.08 -10.11
N PHE A 35 5.68 -3.65 -9.46
CA PHE A 35 6.91 -4.05 -10.11
C PHE A 35 6.81 -5.52 -10.52
N HIS A 36 7.44 -5.87 -11.63
CA HIS A 36 7.54 -7.26 -12.09
C HIS A 36 9.02 -7.64 -12.19
N GLY A 37 9.35 -8.89 -11.90
CA GLY A 37 10.72 -9.40 -12.06
C GLY A 37 11.73 -8.85 -11.06
N ILE A 38 11.33 -8.64 -9.80
CA ILE A 38 12.28 -8.39 -8.71
C ILE A 38 13.01 -9.70 -8.38
N LEU A 39 14.33 -9.70 -8.46
CA LEU A 39 15.16 -10.85 -8.07
C LEU A 39 15.12 -11.05 -6.55
N LYS A 40 15.24 -12.29 -6.09
CA LYS A 40 15.09 -12.64 -4.66
C LYS A 40 15.97 -11.81 -3.71
N GLY A 41 17.21 -11.51 -4.11
CA GLY A 41 18.12 -10.66 -3.33
C GLY A 41 17.65 -9.21 -3.15
N ASN A 42 16.78 -8.73 -4.05
CA ASN A 42 16.27 -7.36 -4.06
C ASN A 42 14.89 -7.22 -3.40
N VAL A 43 14.28 -8.32 -2.90
CA VAL A 43 12.96 -8.27 -2.26
C VAL A 43 12.99 -7.43 -0.99
N LYS A 44 13.95 -7.67 -0.08
CA LYS A 44 14.07 -6.85 1.13
C LYS A 44 14.47 -5.39 0.82
N PRO A 45 15.46 -5.12 -0.06
CA PRO A 45 15.79 -3.77 -0.50
C PRO A 45 14.59 -2.96 -1.04
N VAL A 46 13.66 -3.58 -1.79
CA VAL A 46 12.48 -2.84 -2.28
C VAL A 46 11.57 -2.39 -1.14
N HIS A 47 11.35 -3.23 -0.13
CA HIS A 47 10.54 -2.86 1.03
C HIS A 47 11.16 -1.71 1.83
N GLN A 48 12.49 -1.75 2.01
CA GLN A 48 13.21 -0.65 2.67
C GLN A 48 13.19 0.63 1.85
N LEU A 49 13.28 0.54 0.51
CA LEU A 49 13.11 1.69 -0.38
C LEU A 49 11.72 2.31 -0.22
N LEU A 50 10.66 1.50 -0.32
CA LEU A 50 9.29 1.98 -0.15
C LEU A 50 9.15 2.72 1.18
N ASN A 51 9.63 2.12 2.29
CA ASN A 51 9.57 2.75 3.60
C ASN A 51 10.33 4.09 3.66
N ARG A 52 11.52 4.20 3.05
CA ARG A 52 12.26 5.48 2.95
C ARG A 52 11.50 6.55 2.16
N LEU A 53 10.65 6.16 1.22
CA LEU A 53 9.79 7.06 0.45
C LEU A 53 8.45 7.36 1.16
N GLY A 54 8.23 6.84 2.36
CA GLY A 54 6.94 6.94 3.06
C GLY A 54 5.84 6.12 2.40
N LEU A 55 6.20 5.01 1.75
CA LEU A 55 5.31 4.03 1.13
C LEU A 55 5.46 2.67 1.83
N ASP A 56 4.48 1.81 1.66
CA ASP A 56 4.55 0.43 2.13
C ASP A 56 3.91 -0.54 1.11
N ALA A 57 4.14 -1.83 1.34
CA ALA A 57 3.48 -2.91 0.63
C ALA A 57 2.70 -3.82 1.59
N LEU A 58 2.37 -3.32 2.78
CA LEU A 58 1.60 -4.03 3.79
C LEU A 58 0.17 -4.22 3.27
N ALA A 59 -0.42 -5.37 3.57
CA ALA A 59 -1.81 -5.68 3.21
C ALA A 59 -2.17 -5.64 1.70
N THR A 60 -1.17 -5.68 0.80
CA THR A 60 -1.42 -5.51 -0.65
C THR A 60 -1.92 -6.77 -1.36
N ALA A 61 -1.62 -7.98 -0.84
CA ALA A 61 -1.82 -9.24 -1.57
C ALA A 61 -2.50 -10.39 -0.77
N ASN A 62 -2.65 -10.27 0.54
CA ASN A 62 -3.14 -11.30 1.47
C ASN A 62 -4.66 -11.21 1.74
N ASP A 63 -5.15 -12.02 2.69
CA ASP A 63 -6.55 -12.08 3.14
C ASP A 63 -6.87 -10.99 4.16
N VAL A 64 -6.77 -9.76 3.68
CA VAL A 64 -6.95 -8.51 4.43
C VAL A 64 -7.65 -7.49 3.52
N ASN A 65 -7.90 -6.29 4.05
CA ASN A 65 -8.35 -5.17 3.23
C ASN A 65 -7.27 -4.76 2.23
N ARG A 66 -7.63 -4.73 0.94
CA ARG A 66 -6.77 -4.26 -0.16
C ARG A 66 -6.83 -2.73 -0.24
N ASN A 67 -5.95 -2.15 -1.06
CA ASN A 67 -5.90 -0.70 -1.31
C ASN A 67 -7.30 -0.08 -1.44
N VAL A 68 -7.60 0.92 -0.62
CA VAL A 68 -8.89 1.61 -0.61
C VAL A 68 -8.92 2.62 -1.75
N LEU A 69 -9.88 2.47 -2.64
CA LEU A 69 -10.03 3.39 -3.77
C LEU A 69 -10.72 4.67 -3.33
N CYS A 70 -10.42 5.76 -4.02
CA CYS A 70 -11.12 7.04 -3.91
C CYS A 70 -11.32 7.56 -5.33
N THR A 71 -12.46 8.16 -5.66
CA THR A 71 -12.64 8.85 -6.95
C THR A 71 -11.46 9.77 -7.24
N SER A 72 -10.83 9.65 -8.42
CA SER A 72 -9.73 10.51 -8.83
C SER A 72 -10.29 11.76 -9.51
N ASN A 73 -10.63 12.79 -8.73
CA ASN A 73 -11.32 13.98 -9.24
C ASN A 73 -10.48 15.25 -9.05
N PRO A 74 -9.64 15.64 -10.02
CA PRO A 74 -8.85 16.87 -9.91
C PRO A 74 -9.72 18.15 -10.07
N VAL A 75 -10.95 18.04 -10.59
CA VAL A 75 -11.82 19.19 -10.89
C VAL A 75 -12.48 19.73 -9.62
N GLU A 76 -13.02 18.85 -8.77
CA GLU A 76 -13.61 19.22 -7.48
C GLU A 76 -12.63 18.90 -6.34
N SER A 77 -11.56 19.71 -6.28
CA SER A 77 -10.40 19.43 -5.42
C SER A 77 -10.73 19.37 -3.92
N GLU A 78 -11.71 20.15 -3.43
CA GLU A 78 -12.11 20.14 -2.01
C GLU A 78 -12.82 18.84 -1.63
N LEU A 79 -13.87 18.45 -2.39
CA LEU A 79 -14.58 17.19 -2.17
C LEU A 79 -13.66 15.98 -2.36
N HIS A 80 -12.77 16.04 -3.35
CA HIS A 80 -11.74 15.02 -3.54
C HIS A 80 -10.85 14.87 -2.30
N GLN A 81 -10.40 15.98 -1.71
CA GLN A 81 -9.57 15.94 -0.51
C GLN A 81 -10.29 15.28 0.65
N GLU A 82 -11.55 15.65 0.91
CA GLU A 82 -12.35 15.06 1.98
C GLU A 82 -12.58 13.55 1.77
N ALA A 83 -12.97 13.14 0.56
CA ALA A 83 -13.16 11.74 0.22
C ALA A 83 -11.86 10.95 0.33
N TYR A 84 -10.73 11.55 -0.09
CA TYR A 84 -9.41 10.95 0.05
C TYR A 84 -9.03 10.75 1.52
N GLU A 85 -9.25 11.74 2.38
CA GLU A 85 -8.96 11.62 3.82
C GLU A 85 -9.80 10.51 4.46
N TRP A 86 -11.07 10.34 4.06
CA TRP A 86 -11.88 9.21 4.51
C TRP A 86 -11.37 7.87 3.99
N ALA A 87 -11.02 7.78 2.70
CA ALA A 87 -10.42 6.57 2.12
C ALA A 87 -9.12 6.18 2.85
N LYS A 88 -8.30 7.17 3.21
CA LYS A 88 -7.08 7.00 4.00
C LYS A 88 -7.38 6.49 5.41
N LYS A 89 -8.30 7.14 6.14
CA LYS A 89 -8.73 6.69 7.48
C LYS A 89 -9.24 5.24 7.48
N ILE A 90 -10.04 4.86 6.49
CA ILE A 90 -10.52 3.48 6.34
C ILE A 90 -9.35 2.53 6.09
N SER A 91 -8.40 2.91 5.21
CA SER A 91 -7.21 2.12 4.93
C SER A 91 -6.40 1.87 6.20
N GLU A 92 -6.07 2.94 6.94
CA GLU A 92 -5.31 2.89 8.19
C GLU A 92 -6.04 2.10 9.29
N HIS A 93 -7.35 2.27 9.40
CA HIS A 93 -8.16 1.55 10.39
C HIS A 93 -8.16 0.03 10.16
N LEU A 94 -8.12 -0.40 8.89
CA LEU A 94 -8.16 -1.82 8.50
C LEU A 94 -6.77 -2.44 8.28
N LEU A 95 -5.69 -1.72 8.58
CA LEU A 95 -4.33 -2.27 8.51
C LEU A 95 -4.12 -3.31 9.63
N PRO A 96 -3.33 -4.37 9.34
CA PRO A 96 -2.78 -5.21 10.40
C PRO A 96 -2.03 -4.38 11.43
N ARG A 97 -2.24 -4.68 12.70
CA ARG A 97 -1.51 -4.09 13.84
C ARG A 97 -0.31 -4.92 14.28
N THR A 98 -0.10 -6.09 13.69
CA THR A 98 1.07 -6.95 13.87
C THR A 98 2.36 -6.30 13.41
N ARG A 99 3.47 -6.67 14.07
CA ARG A 99 4.80 -6.11 13.81
C ARG A 99 5.57 -6.85 12.72
N ALA A 100 5.07 -8.01 12.29
CA ALA A 100 5.75 -8.94 11.39
C ALA A 100 6.32 -8.28 10.12
N TYR A 101 5.61 -7.32 9.52
CA TYR A 101 6.12 -6.62 8.33
C TYR A 101 7.40 -5.83 8.62
N ALA A 102 7.42 -5.10 9.73
CA ALA A 102 8.58 -4.32 10.12
C ALA A 102 9.75 -5.20 10.56
N GLU A 103 9.47 -6.30 11.26
CA GLU A 103 10.49 -7.26 11.70
C GLU A 103 11.15 -7.98 10.51
N VAL A 104 10.36 -8.42 9.53
CA VAL A 104 10.88 -9.17 8.37
C VAL A 104 11.60 -8.25 7.38
N TRP A 105 11.01 -7.09 7.07
CA TRP A 105 11.45 -6.27 5.94
C TRP A 105 12.25 -5.04 6.33
N LEU A 106 12.07 -4.50 7.53
CA LEU A 106 12.63 -3.22 7.95
C LEU A 106 13.69 -3.33 9.05
N ASP A 107 14.16 -4.56 9.36
CA ASP A 107 15.19 -4.83 10.38
C ASP A 107 14.82 -4.30 11.78
N GLN A 108 13.52 -4.14 12.07
CA GLN A 108 13.09 -3.78 13.42
C GLN A 108 13.24 -4.96 14.37
N GLU A 109 13.63 -4.65 15.61
CA GLU A 109 13.78 -5.67 16.65
C GLU A 109 12.46 -6.39 16.89
N LYS A 110 12.57 -7.72 16.94
CA LYS A 110 11.48 -8.58 17.36
C LYS A 110 11.24 -8.37 18.84
N VAL A 111 10.05 -7.91 19.18
CA VAL A 111 9.65 -7.73 20.56
C VAL A 111 8.89 -8.97 21.00
N ALA A 112 9.22 -9.51 22.17
CA ALA A 112 8.48 -10.62 22.77
C ALA A 112 7.15 -10.13 23.37
N THR A 113 6.28 -9.58 22.53
CA THR A 113 4.92 -9.15 22.86
C THR A 113 3.94 -9.98 22.07
N THR A 114 2.78 -10.26 22.66
CA THR A 114 1.66 -10.84 21.92
C THR A 114 1.11 -9.77 20.99
N ASP A 115 1.31 -9.92 19.68
CA ASP A 115 0.64 -9.07 18.70
C ASP A 115 -0.88 -9.26 18.83
N GLU A 116 -1.61 -8.16 18.99
CA GLU A 116 -3.08 -8.16 19.03
C GLU A 116 -3.65 -7.59 17.74
N GLU A 117 -4.58 -8.32 17.12
CA GLU A 117 -5.33 -7.90 15.94
C GLU A 117 -6.81 -7.73 16.30
N PRO A 118 -7.22 -6.56 16.83
CA PRO A 118 -8.58 -6.37 17.34
C PRO A 118 -9.66 -6.39 16.26
N ILE A 119 -9.30 -6.14 15.00
CA ILE A 119 -10.23 -6.13 13.86
C ILE A 119 -10.09 -7.43 13.06
N LEU A 120 -8.86 -7.80 12.73
CA LEU A 120 -8.58 -8.92 11.84
C LEU A 120 -8.57 -10.27 12.56
N GLY A 121 -8.32 -10.27 13.88
CA GLY A 121 -8.21 -11.47 14.68
C GLY A 121 -7.01 -12.35 14.28
N PRO A 122 -6.86 -13.51 14.95
CA PRO A 122 -5.71 -14.40 14.74
C PRO A 122 -5.69 -15.07 13.36
N THR A 123 -6.84 -15.12 12.68
CA THR A 123 -6.99 -15.79 11.38
C THR A 123 -7.04 -14.82 10.20
N TYR A 124 -6.98 -13.50 10.45
CA TYR A 124 -7.33 -12.49 9.46
C TYR A 124 -8.73 -12.74 8.86
N LEU A 125 -9.00 -12.19 7.66
CA LEU A 125 -10.26 -12.40 6.97
C LEU A 125 -10.26 -13.75 6.22
N PRO A 126 -11.44 -14.34 5.94
CA PRO A 126 -11.52 -15.55 5.10
C PRO A 126 -11.01 -15.33 3.67
N ARG A 127 -11.05 -14.08 3.19
CA ARG A 127 -10.54 -13.69 1.88
C ARG A 127 -10.21 -12.20 1.84
N LYS A 128 -9.46 -11.79 0.81
CA LYS A 128 -9.24 -10.38 0.45
C LYS A 128 -10.55 -9.57 0.51
N PHE A 129 -10.50 -8.40 1.13
CA PHE A 129 -11.60 -7.44 1.21
C PHE A 129 -11.27 -6.19 0.38
N LYS A 130 -12.27 -5.55 -0.24
CA LYS A 130 -12.06 -4.41 -1.13
C LYS A 130 -13.04 -3.31 -0.80
N THR A 131 -12.50 -2.13 -0.48
CA THR A 131 -13.28 -0.92 -0.20
C THR A 131 -13.00 0.16 -1.25
N THR A 132 -14.00 1.01 -1.50
CA THR A 132 -13.93 2.18 -2.37
C THR A 132 -14.77 3.30 -1.75
N VAL A 133 -14.28 4.54 -1.84
CA VAL A 133 -15.02 5.78 -1.58
C VAL A 133 -15.30 6.47 -2.92
N VAL A 134 -16.55 6.83 -3.18
CA VAL A 134 -17.01 7.35 -4.49
C VAL A 134 -17.62 8.74 -4.33
N ILE A 135 -17.28 9.66 -5.24
CA ILE A 135 -17.91 10.98 -5.39
C ILE A 135 -18.76 10.97 -6.67
N PRO A 136 -20.10 10.95 -6.57
CA PRO A 136 -20.98 11.03 -7.73
C PRO A 136 -20.73 12.32 -8.56
N PRO A 137 -20.90 12.28 -9.89
CA PRO A 137 -21.35 11.13 -10.70
C PRO A 137 -20.22 10.18 -11.13
N GLN A 138 -18.98 10.38 -10.66
CA GLN A 138 -17.82 9.59 -11.08
C GLN A 138 -17.78 8.26 -10.31
N ASN A 139 -17.95 7.13 -11.01
CA ASN A 139 -18.04 5.77 -10.42
C ASN A 139 -16.82 4.91 -10.76
#